data_AF-A0A1F3F5E2-F1
#
_entry.id   AF-A0A1F3F5E2-F1
#
_cell.length_a   1.000
_cell.length_b   1.000
_cell.length_c   1.000
_cell.angle_alpha   90.00
_cell.angle_beta   90.00
_cell.angle_gamma   90.00
#
_symmetry.space_group_name_H-M   'P 1'
#
loop_
_entity.id
_entity.type
_entity.pdbx_description
1 polymer ?
#
loop_
_entity_poly.entity_id
_entity_poly.type
_entity_poly.pdbx_seq_one_letter_code
_entity_poly.pdbx_strand_id
1 'polypeptide(L)'
;MANTGKQRSLTMIVNKTIAGLQAEGYPRTYYGRNEFTYNAIVYPAIEPLTMATMPVGDYETRLAEFIAYVETIETGLDVGESTTVGSEAYRVNETACPIL
;
A
#
# COMPACT_ATOMS: atom_id res chain seq x y z
N MET A 1 -19.95 1.42 18.07
CA MET A 1 -18.65 0.93 17.55
C MET A 1 -18.81 0.80 16.05
N ALA A 2 -18.21 1.71 15.27
CA ALA A 2 -18.38 1.75 13.82
C ALA A 2 -17.30 0.90 13.15
N ASN A 3 -17.72 -0.17 12.50
CA ASN A 3 -16.87 -0.99 11.66
C ASN A 3 -16.60 -0.17 10.39
N THR A 4 -15.39 0.38 10.22
CA THR A 4 -15.07 1.25 9.07
C THR A 4 -14.82 0.47 7.78
N GLY A 5 -14.80 -0.86 7.85
CA GLY A 5 -14.59 -1.74 6.71
C GLY A 5 -13.19 -1.64 6.10
N LYS A 6 -12.15 -1.29 6.89
CA LYS A 6 -10.78 -1.15 6.39
C LYS A 6 -9.83 -2.10 7.13
N GLN A 7 -9.19 -3.02 6.40
CA GLN A 7 -8.15 -3.89 6.94
C GLN A 7 -6.78 -3.25 6.72
N ARG A 8 -5.93 -3.26 7.75
CA ARG A 8 -4.52 -2.84 7.61
C ARG A 8 -3.81 -3.73 6.60
N SER A 9 -3.30 -3.13 5.53
CA SER A 9 -2.55 -3.75 4.45
C SER A 9 -1.43 -2.80 4.04
N LEU A 10 -0.24 -3.33 3.78
CA LEU A 10 0.84 -2.59 3.13
C LEU A 10 1.28 -3.33 1.86
N THR A 11 0.33 -3.99 1.19
CA THR A 11 0.57 -4.65 -0.10
C THR A 11 -0.15 -3.85 -1.16
N MET A 12 0.57 -3.40 -2.18
CA MET A 12 0.02 -2.66 -3.32
C MET A 12 0.36 -3.39 -4.61
N ILE A 13 -0.61 -3.53 -5.51
CA ILE A 13 -0.40 -4.12 -6.83
C ILE A 13 -0.61 -3.04 -7.88
N VAL A 14 0.43 -2.74 -8.65
CA VAL A 14 0.39 -1.74 -9.72
C VAL A 14 0.22 -2.46 -11.05
N ASN A 15 -0.76 -2.02 -11.84
CA ASN A 15 -0.92 -2.40 -13.23
C ASN A 15 -0.53 -1.22 -14.11
N LYS A 16 0.22 -1.50 -15.19
CA LYS A 16 0.60 -0.49 -16.17
C LYS A 16 0.27 -1.00 -17.56
N THR A 17 -0.37 -0.16 -18.37
CA THR A 17 -0.63 -0.43 -19.77
C THR A 17 0.01 0.65 -20.64
N ILE A 18 0.58 0.25 -21.78
CA ILE A 18 1.16 1.14 -22.79
C ILE A 18 0.51 0.76 -24.12
N ALA A 19 -0.13 1.74 -24.76
CA ALA A 19 -0.88 1.52 -26.01
C ALA A 19 -1.92 0.37 -25.94
N GLY A 20 -2.58 0.21 -24.78
CA GLY A 20 -3.60 -0.82 -24.56
C GLY A 20 -3.08 -2.22 -24.26
N LEU A 21 -1.75 -2.42 -24.25
CA LEU A 21 -1.12 -3.67 -23.85
C LEU A 21 -0.50 -3.54 -22.46
N GLN A 22 -0.48 -4.63 -21.70
CA GLN A 22 0.21 -4.66 -20.41
C GLN A 22 1.70 -4.42 -20.60
N ALA A 23 2.24 -3.45 -19.84
CA ALA A 23 3.66 -3.15 -19.87
C ALA A 23 4.46 -4.33 -19.33
N GLU A 24 5.66 -4.55 -19.88
CA GLU A 24 6.54 -5.63 -19.45
C GLU A 24 6.90 -5.50 -17.96
N GLY A 25 6.83 -6.62 -17.24
CA GLY A 25 7.10 -6.66 -15.81
C GLY A 25 5.98 -6.14 -14.91
N TYR A 26 4.76 -5.94 -15.45
CA TYR A 26 3.53 -5.70 -14.68
C TYR A 26 2.61 -6.93 -14.76
N PRO A 27 1.77 -7.20 -13.74
CA PRO A 27 1.59 -6.41 -12.53
C PRO A 27 2.79 -6.49 -11.60
N ARG A 28 3.10 -5.38 -10.90
CA ARG A 28 4.13 -5.35 -9.87
C ARG A 28 3.49 -5.34 -8.50
N THR A 29 4.02 -6.15 -7.59
CA THR A 29 3.58 -6.17 -6.19
C THR A 29 4.63 -5.50 -5.32
N TYR A 30 4.21 -4.52 -4.56
CA TYR A 30 5.01 -3.79 -3.58
C TYR A 30 4.57 -4.15 -2.17
N TYR A 31 5.53 -4.28 -1.27
CA TYR A 31 5.29 -4.66 0.13
C TYR A 31 5.86 -3.59 1.07
N GLY A 32 5.04 -2.67 1.54
CA GLY A 32 5.40 -1.65 2.54
C GLY A 32 5.66 -2.22 3.93
N ARG A 33 5.43 -3.52 4.14
CA ARG A 33 5.94 -4.24 5.32
C ARG A 33 7.44 -4.53 5.25
N ASN A 34 8.00 -4.63 4.05
CA ASN A 34 9.44 -4.80 3.89
C ASN A 34 10.14 -3.47 4.16
N GLU A 35 11.46 -3.51 4.20
CA GLU A 35 12.24 -2.29 4.31
C GLU A 35 12.06 -1.43 3.06
N PHE A 36 11.84 -0.14 3.25
CA PHE A 36 11.89 0.86 2.19
C PHE A 36 12.47 2.17 2.73
N THR A 37 13.05 2.98 1.85
CA THR A 37 13.60 4.29 2.22
C THR A 37 12.88 5.34 1.39
N TYR A 38 12.35 6.36 2.07
CA TYR A 38 11.68 7.48 1.44
C TYR A 38 11.99 8.76 2.20
N ASN A 39 12.26 9.87 1.48
CA ASN A 39 12.65 11.16 2.07
C ASN A 39 13.77 11.07 3.14
N ALA A 40 14.79 10.25 2.89
CA ALA A 40 15.90 9.97 3.81
C ALA A 40 15.50 9.30 5.15
N ILE A 41 14.26 8.84 5.28
CA ILE A 41 13.77 8.03 6.39
C ILE A 41 13.79 6.56 5.97
N VAL A 42 14.42 5.73 6.79
CA VAL A 42 14.41 4.27 6.62
C VAL A 42 13.24 3.70 7.40
N TYR A 43 12.32 3.06 6.70
CA TYR A 43 11.22 2.30 7.27
C TYR A 43 11.65 0.84 7.34
N PRO A 44 12.04 0.31 8.51
CA PRO A 44 12.54 -1.07 8.61
C PRO A 44 11.43 -2.07 8.30
N ALA A 45 11.82 -3.31 7.99
CA ALA A 45 10.89 -4.40 7.83
C ALA A 45 10.11 -4.66 9.14
N ILE A 46 8.81 -4.93 9.02
CA ILE A 46 7.93 -5.22 10.16
C ILE A 46 7.23 -6.57 10.01
N GLU A 47 7.09 -7.24 11.15
CA GLU A 47 6.32 -8.47 11.28
C GLU A 47 4.81 -8.20 11.17
N PRO A 48 4.00 -9.19 10.76
CA PRO A 48 2.55 -9.01 10.64
C PRO A 48 1.90 -8.58 11.96
N LEU A 49 2.39 -9.12 13.08
CA LEU A 49 1.89 -8.78 14.41
C LEU A 49 2.20 -7.33 14.76
N THR A 50 3.39 -6.83 14.45
CA THR A 50 3.78 -5.42 14.65
C THR A 50 2.87 -4.50 13.85
N MET A 51 2.54 -4.84 12.60
CA MET A 51 1.60 -4.05 11.79
C MET A 51 0.18 -4.06 12.40
N ALA A 52 -0.25 -5.20 12.94
CA ALA A 52 -1.57 -5.35 13.56
C ALA A 52 -1.70 -4.55 14.87
N THR A 53 -0.62 -4.41 15.64
CA THR A 53 -0.61 -3.70 16.93
C THR A 53 -0.05 -2.28 16.86
N MET A 54 0.43 -1.83 15.70
CA MET A 54 0.95 -0.48 15.48
C MET A 54 -0.09 0.59 15.87
N PRO A 55 0.30 1.72 16.47
CA PRO A 55 -0.62 2.85 16.63
C PRO A 55 -1.21 3.26 15.28
N VAL A 56 -2.49 3.63 15.26
CA VAL A 56 -3.20 3.98 14.00
C VAL A 56 -2.46 5.09 13.24
N GLY A 57 -2.02 6.15 13.94
CA GLY A 57 -1.30 7.26 13.32
C GLY A 57 0.05 6.85 12.70
N ASP A 58 0.77 5.93 13.34
CA ASP A 58 2.04 5.41 12.81
C ASP A 58 1.80 4.54 11.56
N TYR A 59 0.73 3.74 11.58
CA TYR A 59 0.31 2.95 10.43
C TYR A 59 -0.10 3.84 9.26
N GLU A 60 -0.92 4.86 9.50
CA GLU A 60 -1.36 5.81 8.46
C GLU A 60 -0.19 6.61 7.88
N THR A 61 0.76 7.02 8.73
CA THR A 61 2.01 7.66 8.29
C THR A 61 2.81 6.71 7.42
N ARG A 62 3.08 5.49 7.88
CA ARG A 62 3.82 4.49 7.09
C ARG A 62 3.12 4.17 5.77
N LEU A 63 1.79 4.11 5.76
CA LEU A 63 0.99 3.87 4.57
C LEU A 63 1.15 5.01 3.55
N ALA A 64 0.99 6.26 3.97
CA ALA A 64 1.14 7.42 3.10
C ALA A 64 2.55 7.50 2.48
N GLU A 65 3.58 7.26 3.29
CA GLU A 65 4.98 7.31 2.87
C GLU A 65 5.34 6.11 1.96
N PHE A 66 4.73 4.95 2.19
CA PHE A 66 4.84 3.79 1.30
C PHE A 66 4.20 4.05 -0.07
N ILE A 67 3.02 4.69 -0.11
CA ILE A 67 2.36 5.08 -1.37
C ILE A 67 3.27 6.04 -2.14
N ALA A 68 3.73 7.11 -1.49
CA ALA A 68 4.61 8.10 -2.10
C ALA A 68 5.95 7.49 -2.57
N TYR A 69 6.51 6.55 -1.81
CA TYR A 69 7.68 5.77 -2.25
C TYR A 69 7.42 5.03 -3.56
N VAL A 70 6.31 4.30 -3.67
CA VAL A 70 6.00 3.58 -4.90
C VAL A 70 5.69 4.53 -6.06
N GLU A 71 5.06 5.69 -5.82
CA GLU A 71 4.90 6.74 -6.83
C GLU A 71 6.24 7.23 -7.40
N THR A 72 7.30 7.31 -6.58
CA THR A 72 8.64 7.66 -7.09
C THR A 72 9.26 6.57 -7.97
N ILE A 73 8.92 5.30 -7.74
CA ILE A 73 9.37 4.17 -8.57
C ILE A 73 8.56 4.12 -9.87
N GLU A 74 7.27 4.37 -9.77
CA GLU A 74 6.28 4.28 -10.85
C GLU A 74 6.12 5.62 -11.57
N THR A 75 7.23 6.25 -11.97
CA THR A 75 7.21 7.55 -12.66
C THR A 75 6.25 7.56 -13.85
N GLY A 76 5.33 8.53 -13.86
CA GLY A 76 4.33 8.69 -14.92
C GLY A 76 3.02 7.90 -14.70
N LEU A 77 2.82 7.27 -13.54
CA LEU A 77 1.54 6.73 -13.09
C LEU A 77 1.02 7.58 -11.92
N ASP A 78 -0.23 8.04 -12.01
CA ASP A 78 -0.99 8.44 -10.83
C ASP A 78 -1.47 7.15 -10.15
N VAL A 79 -0.85 6.81 -9.02
CA VAL A 79 -1.14 5.56 -8.29
C VAL A 79 -2.56 5.60 -7.71
N GLY A 80 -3.15 6.77 -7.48
CA GLY A 80 -4.55 6.92 -7.08
C GLY A 80 -5.55 6.51 -8.16
N GLU A 81 -5.18 6.59 -9.45
CA GLU A 81 -6.04 6.25 -10.59
C GLU A 81 -5.67 4.90 -11.26
N SER A 82 -4.53 4.30 -10.89
CA SER A 82 -3.96 3.11 -11.57
C SER A 82 -4.00 1.81 -10.76
N THR A 83 -4.71 1.81 -9.63
CA THR A 83 -4.94 0.60 -8.82
C THR A 83 -6.22 -0.11 -9.26
N THR A 84 -6.20 -1.44 -9.33
CA THR A 84 -7.45 -2.23 -9.43
C THR A 84 -8.24 -2.04 -8.13
N VAL A 85 -9.57 -1.89 -8.21
CA VAL A 85 -10.45 -1.87 -7.03
C VAL A 85 -10.14 -3.08 -6.14
N GLY A 86 -9.72 -2.86 -4.89
CA GLY A 86 -9.30 -3.92 -3.95
C GLY A 86 -7.79 -4.24 -3.94
N SER A 87 -6.99 -3.52 -4.74
CA SER A 87 -5.52 -3.57 -4.75
C SER A 87 -4.85 -2.25 -4.35
N GLU A 88 -5.67 -1.28 -3.92
CA GLU A 88 -5.20 -0.05 -3.29
C GLU A 88 -4.37 -0.38 -2.04
N ALA A 89 -3.50 0.54 -1.63
CA ALA A 89 -2.69 0.37 -0.43
C ALA A 89 -3.53 0.29 0.87
N TYR A 90 -4.85 0.42 0.77
CA TYR A 90 -5.82 0.01 1.79
C TYR A 90 -6.76 -1.03 1.19
N ARG A 91 -7.07 -2.11 1.92
CA ARG A 91 -8.17 -3.00 1.55
C ARG A 91 -9.45 -2.52 2.21
N VAL A 92 -10.44 -2.14 1.40
CA VAL A 92 -11.83 -2.09 1.86
C VAL A 92 -12.26 -3.54 2.08
N ASN A 93 -12.35 -3.94 3.34
CA ASN A 93 -12.85 -5.23 3.78
C ASN A 93 -13.96 -4.97 4.80
N GLU A 94 -15.21 -4.97 4.32
CA GLU A 94 -16.42 -4.77 5.14
C GLU A 94 -16.74 -5.99 6.04
N THR A 95 -15.94 -7.06 5.98
CA THR A 95 -16.25 -8.36 6.62
C THR A 95 -15.22 -8.86 7.63
N ALA A 96 -14.02 -8.27 7.72
CA ALA A 96 -12.98 -8.71 8.65
C ALA A 96 -12.70 -7.63 9.72
N CYS A 97 -12.57 -8.10 10.96
CA CYS A 97 -12.57 -7.34 12.23
C CYS A 97 -11.85 -5.98 12.26
N PRO A 98 -12.36 -5.05 13.10
CA PRO A 98 -11.96 -3.65 13.13
C PRO A 98 -10.50 -3.45 13.56
N ILE A 99 -9.91 -2.40 13.02
CA ILE A 99 -8.70 -1.78 13.55
C ILE A 99 -9.00 -1.41 15.02
N LEU A 100 -8.34 -2.09 15.96
CA LEU A 100 -8.34 -1.72 17.38
C LEU A 100 -7.46 -0.48 17.60
#